data_AF-A0A3D4Q6I9-F1
#
_entry.id   AF-A0A3D4Q6I9-F1
#
_cell.length_a   1.000
_cell.length_b   1.000
_cell.length_c   1.000
_cell.angle_alpha   90.00
_cell.angle_beta   90.00
_cell.angle_gamma   90.00
#
_symmetry.space_group_name_H-M   'P 1'
#
loop_
_entity.id
_entity.type
_entity.pdbx_description
1 polymer ?
#
loop_
_entity_poly.entity_id
_entity_poly.type
_entity_poly.pdbx_seq_one_letter_code
_entity_poly.pdbx_strand_id
1 'polypeptide(L)'
;MEEENTEKEWHLTQENYIRFKNIAQREMLHRRAMMERFEYRNRRLRFVMLIFAASLIGLIYSLMSIYLMEGSFLDKKILQEDISNIVKNDGDLRAIKQALITQPKVSDLKILFSPQENHYRDGVALSIVLDDVRLSAYRTGDKTILPKLEPIIHEYEETNPFDKLQTGQKDYFENIRIKTGIEYPKISNDVNNLADELFQQNQLVTEYLSDSKMSFWISVTALFLSLLIGGYQIFSSRPEAMRRILLGILDDNNGQKQEHPNKSNLKDTSEAGVSA
;
A
#
# COMPACT_ATOMS: atom_id res chain seq x y z
N MET A 1 -83.60 -30.94 -23.65
CA MET A 1 -82.42 -31.49 -24.34
C MET A 1 -81.35 -30.42 -24.57
N GLU A 2 -81.69 -29.12 -24.65
CA GLU A 2 -80.71 -28.02 -24.63
C GLU A 2 -80.08 -27.75 -23.26
N GLU A 3 -80.84 -27.82 -22.16
CA GLU A 3 -80.31 -27.56 -20.80
C GLU A 3 -79.19 -28.53 -20.37
N GLU A 4 -79.31 -29.82 -20.73
CA GLU A 4 -78.30 -30.85 -20.42
C GLU A 4 -76.98 -30.63 -21.20
N ASN A 5 -77.04 -29.95 -22.35
CA ASN A 5 -75.87 -29.66 -23.16
C ASN A 5 -75.12 -28.42 -22.63
N THR A 6 -75.86 -27.41 -22.17
CA THR A 6 -75.29 -26.23 -21.50
C THR A 6 -74.62 -26.57 -20.17
N GLU A 7 -75.18 -27.50 -19.38
CA GLU A 7 -74.59 -27.93 -18.11
C GLU A 7 -73.27 -28.68 -18.33
N LYS A 8 -73.22 -29.56 -19.35
CA LYS A 8 -71.98 -30.26 -19.76
C LYS A 8 -70.91 -29.29 -20.27
N GLU A 9 -71.26 -28.28 -21.05
CA GLU A 9 -70.30 -27.24 -21.48
C GLU A 9 -69.77 -26.40 -20.31
N TRP A 10 -70.63 -26.09 -19.32
CA TRP A 10 -70.23 -25.36 -18.11
C TRP A 10 -69.26 -26.16 -17.23
N HIS A 11 -69.49 -27.47 -17.09
CA HIS A 11 -68.55 -28.35 -16.39
C HIS A 11 -67.22 -28.51 -17.14
N LEU A 12 -67.25 -28.63 -18.48
CA LEU A 12 -66.04 -28.75 -19.29
C LEU A 12 -65.18 -27.48 -19.23
N THR A 13 -65.80 -26.30 -19.22
CA THR A 13 -65.10 -25.01 -19.09
C THR A 13 -64.51 -24.83 -17.69
N GLN A 14 -65.20 -25.26 -16.62
CA GLN A 14 -64.66 -25.28 -15.27
C GLN A 14 -63.44 -26.21 -15.13
N GLU A 15 -63.50 -27.44 -15.67
CA GLU A 15 -62.37 -28.36 -15.63
C GLU A 15 -61.16 -27.83 -16.40
N ASN A 16 -61.37 -27.26 -17.58
CA ASN A 16 -60.30 -26.65 -18.37
C ASN A 16 -59.66 -25.45 -17.65
N TYR A 17 -60.46 -24.62 -16.99
CA TYR A 17 -59.97 -23.51 -16.17
C TYR A 17 -59.14 -23.99 -14.97
N ILE A 18 -59.59 -25.03 -14.26
CA ILE A 18 -58.85 -25.63 -13.14
C ILE A 18 -57.52 -26.23 -13.62
N ARG A 19 -57.51 -26.95 -14.76
CA ARG A 19 -56.29 -27.48 -15.36
C ARG A 19 -55.30 -26.38 -15.73
N PHE A 20 -55.78 -25.33 -16.40
CA PHE A 20 -54.96 -24.17 -16.76
C PHE A 20 -54.36 -23.49 -15.53
N LYS A 21 -55.17 -23.24 -14.49
CA LYS A 21 -54.72 -22.65 -13.22
C LYS A 21 -53.63 -23.49 -12.54
N ASN A 22 -53.79 -24.81 -12.52
CA ASN A 22 -52.82 -25.73 -11.93
C ASN A 22 -51.50 -25.77 -12.71
N ILE A 23 -51.55 -25.73 -14.05
CA ILE A 23 -50.36 -25.66 -14.90
C ILE A 23 -49.62 -24.34 -14.66
N ALA A 24 -50.35 -23.21 -14.67
CA ALA A 24 -49.78 -21.89 -14.39
C ALA A 24 -49.15 -21.81 -12.98
N GLN A 25 -49.78 -22.39 -11.96
CA GLN A 25 -49.21 -22.47 -10.61
C GLN A 25 -47.92 -23.30 -10.57
N ARG A 26 -47.87 -24.45 -11.26
CA ARG A 26 -46.67 -25.29 -11.33
C ARG A 26 -45.52 -24.57 -12.02
N GLU A 27 -45.79 -23.86 -13.11
CA GLU A 27 -44.78 -23.04 -13.79
C GLU A 27 -44.28 -21.91 -12.90
N MET A 28 -45.17 -21.22 -12.16
CA MET A 28 -44.77 -20.18 -11.22
C MET A 28 -43.91 -20.72 -10.07
N LEU A 29 -44.25 -21.90 -9.52
CA LEU A 29 -43.44 -22.55 -8.49
C LEU A 29 -42.07 -22.96 -9.03
N HIS A 30 -42.01 -23.50 -10.25
CA HIS A 30 -40.75 -23.87 -10.90
C HIS A 30 -39.87 -22.64 -11.17
N ARG A 31 -40.48 -21.54 -11.66
CA ARG A 31 -39.78 -20.26 -11.84
C ARG A 31 -39.25 -19.71 -10.51
N ARG A 32 -40.03 -19.73 -9.43
CA ARG A 32 -39.59 -19.33 -8.09
C ARG A 32 -38.44 -20.18 -7.57
N ALA A 33 -38.55 -21.50 -7.66
CA ALA A 33 -37.49 -22.42 -7.22
C ALA A 33 -36.18 -22.24 -8.04
N MET A 34 -36.29 -21.95 -9.34
CA MET A 34 -35.13 -21.59 -10.15
C MET A 34 -34.51 -20.25 -9.73
N MET A 35 -35.33 -19.24 -9.47
CA MET A 35 -34.85 -17.92 -9.00
C MET A 35 -34.16 -18.04 -7.63
N GLU A 36 -34.73 -18.78 -6.68
CA GLU A 36 -34.12 -19.01 -5.37
C GLU A 36 -32.75 -19.70 -5.47
N ARG A 37 -32.62 -20.71 -6.34
CA ARG A 37 -31.32 -21.37 -6.61
C ARG A 37 -30.32 -20.40 -7.23
N PHE A 38 -30.78 -19.53 -8.13
CA PHE A 38 -29.96 -18.48 -8.73
C PHE A 38 -29.50 -17.45 -7.71
N GLU A 39 -30.38 -16.97 -6.83
CA GLU A 39 -30.08 -16.02 -5.78
C GLU A 39 -29.10 -16.58 -4.75
N TYR A 40 -29.28 -17.84 -4.33
CA TYR A 40 -28.37 -18.50 -3.39
C TYR A 40 -26.96 -18.63 -3.98
N ARG A 41 -26.85 -19.07 -5.25
CA ARG A 41 -25.57 -19.14 -5.96
C ARG A 41 -24.93 -17.76 -6.09
N ASN A 42 -25.71 -16.73 -6.40
CA ASN A 42 -25.22 -15.36 -6.55
C ASN A 42 -24.75 -14.76 -5.22
N ARG A 43 -25.46 -15.03 -4.10
CA ARG A 43 -25.02 -14.63 -2.76
C ARG A 43 -23.68 -15.27 -2.41
N ARG A 44 -23.53 -16.57 -2.64
CA ARG A 44 -22.25 -17.27 -2.39
C ARG A 44 -21.11 -16.69 -3.24
N LEU A 45 -21.36 -16.42 -4.53
CA LEU A 45 -20.37 -15.78 -5.40
C LEU A 45 -20.01 -14.37 -4.92
N ARG A 46 -20.97 -13.57 -4.46
CA ARG A 46 -20.69 -12.24 -3.86
C ARG A 46 -19.81 -12.34 -2.62
N PHE A 47 -20.09 -13.28 -1.72
CA PHE A 47 -19.23 -13.52 -0.55
C PHE A 47 -17.83 -13.95 -0.94
N VAL A 48 -17.68 -14.86 -1.90
CA VAL A 48 -16.37 -15.30 -2.41
C VAL A 48 -15.62 -14.12 -3.05
N MET A 49 -16.29 -13.29 -3.84
CA MET A 49 -15.69 -12.10 -4.45
C MET A 49 -15.27 -11.06 -3.40
N LEU A 50 -16.03 -10.88 -2.31
CA LEU A 50 -15.65 -10.00 -1.20
C LEU A 50 -14.42 -10.51 -0.45
N ILE A 51 -14.36 -11.81 -0.15
CA ILE A 51 -13.19 -12.43 0.48
C ILE A 51 -11.95 -12.29 -0.42
N PHE A 52 -12.12 -12.54 -1.72
CA PHE A 52 -11.04 -12.37 -2.70
C PHE A 52 -10.57 -10.92 -2.79
N ALA A 53 -11.50 -9.94 -2.84
CA ALA A 53 -11.17 -8.52 -2.85
C ALA A 53 -10.44 -8.08 -1.56
N ALA A 54 -10.90 -8.54 -0.39
CA ALA A 54 -10.24 -8.27 0.88
C ALA A 54 -8.81 -8.85 0.92
N SER A 55 -8.63 -10.08 0.39
CA SER A 55 -7.31 -10.69 0.25
C SER A 55 -6.40 -9.90 -0.70
N LEU A 56 -6.94 -9.39 -1.80
CA LEU A 56 -6.19 -8.60 -2.77
C LEU A 56 -5.77 -7.24 -2.20
N ILE A 57 -6.67 -6.58 -1.45
CA ILE A 57 -6.37 -5.34 -0.72
C ILE A 57 -5.28 -5.59 0.33
N GLY A 58 -5.36 -6.68 1.09
CA GLY A 58 -4.32 -7.05 2.05
C GLY A 58 -2.95 -7.29 1.39
N LEU A 59 -2.93 -7.93 0.22
CA LEU A 59 -1.71 -8.17 -0.54
C LEU A 59 -1.12 -6.85 -1.07
N ILE A 60 -1.95 -5.97 -1.64
CA ILE A 60 -1.52 -4.64 -2.09
C ILE A 60 -0.96 -3.83 -0.92
N TYR A 61 -1.64 -3.84 0.23
CA TYR A 61 -1.16 -3.16 1.44
C TYR A 61 0.20 -3.71 1.91
N SER A 62 0.38 -5.03 1.87
CA SER A 62 1.66 -5.67 2.21
C SER A 62 2.78 -5.33 1.24
N LEU A 63 2.51 -5.26 -0.06
CA LEU A 63 3.51 -4.85 -1.06
C LEU A 63 3.87 -3.37 -0.91
N MET A 64 2.88 -2.55 -0.61
CA MET A 64 3.04 -1.12 -0.38
C MET A 64 3.85 -0.83 0.88
N SER A 65 3.64 -1.57 1.97
CA SER A 65 4.44 -1.42 3.19
C SER A 65 5.90 -1.82 2.97
N ILE A 66 6.16 -2.85 2.16
CA ILE A 66 7.53 -3.21 1.75
C ILE A 66 8.16 -2.08 0.93
N TYR A 67 7.43 -1.52 -0.03
CA TYR A 67 7.95 -0.45 -0.89
C TYR A 67 8.22 0.86 -0.13
N LEU A 68 7.42 1.16 0.90
CA LEU A 68 7.61 2.33 1.76
C LEU A 68 8.78 2.18 2.74
N MET A 69 9.16 0.94 3.08
CA MET A 69 10.31 0.64 3.92
C MET A 69 11.60 0.63 3.08
N GLU A 70 12.02 1.82 2.65
CA GLU A 70 13.28 2.00 1.95
C GLU A 70 14.44 2.06 2.97
N GLY A 71 15.32 1.04 2.96
CA GLY A 71 16.59 1.03 3.70
C GLY A 71 16.80 -0.19 4.61
N SER A 72 18.05 -0.45 4.97
CA SER A 72 18.38 -1.40 6.03
C SER A 72 18.19 -0.78 7.41
N PHE A 73 17.93 -1.63 8.41
CA PHE A 73 17.72 -1.19 9.79
C PHE A 73 18.58 -2.00 10.77
N LEU A 74 18.92 -1.38 11.88
CA LEU A 74 19.64 -1.99 13.00
C LEU A 74 18.71 -2.06 14.22
N ASP A 75 18.82 -3.13 15.01
CA ASP A 75 18.01 -3.29 16.22
C ASP A 75 18.55 -2.36 17.31
N LYS A 76 17.72 -1.37 17.72
CA LYS A 76 18.12 -0.33 18.67
C LYS A 76 18.55 -0.93 20.00
N LYS A 77 17.83 -1.93 20.49
CA LYS A 77 18.10 -2.54 21.79
C LYS A 77 19.42 -3.30 21.79
N ILE A 78 19.65 -4.11 20.75
CA ILE A 78 20.86 -4.93 20.65
C ILE A 78 22.10 -4.03 20.53
N LEU A 79 22.06 -3.00 19.69
CA LEU A 79 23.18 -2.07 19.53
C LEU A 79 23.48 -1.29 20.82
N GLN A 80 22.45 -0.78 21.50
CA GLN A 80 22.64 -0.06 22.76
C GLN A 80 23.22 -0.93 23.86
N GLU A 81 22.75 -2.19 23.96
CA GLU A 81 23.26 -3.16 24.93
C GLU A 81 24.73 -3.50 24.65
N ASP A 82 25.09 -3.70 23.38
CA ASP A 82 26.46 -3.97 22.95
C ASP A 82 27.40 -2.80 23.29
N ILE A 83 27.03 -1.57 22.94
CA ILE A 83 27.81 -0.37 23.29
C ILE A 83 27.92 -0.22 24.82
N SER A 84 26.83 -0.45 25.55
CA SER A 84 26.85 -0.40 27.01
C SER A 84 27.82 -1.42 27.61
N ASN A 85 27.89 -2.62 27.04
CA ASN A 85 28.82 -3.67 27.46
C ASN A 85 30.28 -3.30 27.13
N ILE A 86 30.53 -2.73 25.95
CA ILE A 86 31.87 -2.25 25.55
C ILE A 86 32.35 -1.18 26.54
N VAL A 87 31.51 -0.19 26.86
CA VAL A 87 31.84 0.88 27.80
C VAL A 87 32.07 0.36 29.22
N LYS A 88 31.26 -0.61 29.68
CA LYS A 88 31.45 -1.26 30.98
C LYS A 88 32.82 -1.94 31.08
N ASN A 89 33.26 -2.56 30.00
CA ASN A 89 34.52 -3.29 29.88
C ASN A 89 35.72 -2.40 29.49
N ASP A 90 35.63 -1.08 29.67
CA ASP A 90 36.70 -0.11 29.36
C ASP A 90 37.13 -0.11 27.88
N GLY A 91 36.19 -0.39 26.98
CA GLY A 91 36.41 -0.28 25.54
C GLY A 91 36.58 1.17 25.07
N ASP A 92 37.40 1.36 24.05
CA ASP A 92 37.71 2.67 23.47
C ASP A 92 36.71 3.08 22.38
N LEU A 93 36.82 4.34 21.93
CA LEU A 93 36.00 4.87 20.83
C LEU A 93 36.11 4.01 19.56
N ARG A 94 37.25 3.36 19.31
CA ARG A 94 37.46 2.49 18.15
C ARG A 94 36.64 1.23 18.24
N ALA A 95 36.57 0.58 19.40
CA ALA A 95 35.72 -0.58 19.63
C ALA A 95 34.24 -0.25 19.41
N ILE A 96 33.79 0.93 19.89
CA ILE A 96 32.41 1.39 19.69
C ILE A 96 32.10 1.64 18.21
N LYS A 97 33.01 2.30 17.48
CA LYS A 97 32.89 2.48 16.02
C LYS A 97 32.78 1.15 15.30
N GLN A 98 33.59 0.17 15.70
CA GLN A 98 33.56 -1.15 15.09
C GLN A 98 32.23 -1.85 15.36
N ALA A 99 31.70 -1.77 16.58
CA ALA A 99 30.42 -2.36 16.96
C ALA A 99 29.26 -1.86 16.07
N LEU A 100 29.24 -0.55 15.78
CA LEU A 100 28.26 0.05 14.88
C LEU A 100 28.34 -0.54 13.45
N ILE A 101 29.55 -0.75 12.94
CA ILE A 101 29.78 -1.27 11.57
C ILE A 101 29.45 -2.76 11.47
N THR A 102 29.74 -3.54 12.52
CA THR A 102 29.58 -5.00 12.50
C THR A 102 28.18 -5.48 12.89
N GLN A 103 27.30 -4.57 13.30
CA GLN A 103 25.96 -4.91 13.76
C GLN A 103 25.15 -5.61 12.65
N PRO A 104 24.54 -6.77 12.95
CA PRO A 104 23.69 -7.46 11.97
C PRO A 104 22.47 -6.62 11.60
N LYS A 105 22.24 -6.49 10.29
CA LYS A 105 21.04 -5.86 9.75
C LYS A 105 19.81 -6.70 10.06
N VAL A 106 18.73 -6.04 10.46
CA VAL A 106 17.42 -6.66 10.69
C VAL A 106 16.76 -6.96 9.35
N SER A 107 16.08 -8.11 9.24
CA SER A 107 15.36 -8.47 8.03
C SER A 107 14.12 -7.60 7.82
N ASP A 108 13.84 -7.26 6.56
CA ASP A 108 12.69 -6.45 6.12
C ASP A 108 11.35 -7.00 6.66
N LEU A 109 11.23 -8.34 6.71
CA LEU A 109 10.05 -9.02 7.26
C LEU A 109 9.86 -8.77 8.76
N LYS A 110 10.94 -8.76 9.57
CA LYS A 110 10.82 -8.50 11.01
C LYS A 110 10.40 -7.05 11.25
N ILE A 111 10.87 -6.13 10.41
CA ILE A 111 10.59 -4.69 10.54
C ILE A 111 9.10 -4.42 10.29
N LEU A 112 8.47 -5.08 9.31
CA LEU A 112 7.04 -4.98 8.99
C LEU A 112 6.11 -5.28 10.19
N PHE A 113 6.51 -6.19 11.07
CA PHE A 113 5.71 -6.60 12.23
C PHE A 113 6.12 -5.89 13.53
N SER A 114 7.06 -4.95 13.45
CA SER A 114 7.65 -4.32 14.63
C SER A 114 7.49 -2.79 14.57
N PRO A 115 7.38 -2.12 15.74
CA PRO A 115 7.38 -0.67 15.78
C PRO A 115 8.67 -0.09 15.20
N GLN A 116 8.56 0.95 14.39
CA GLN A 116 9.70 1.65 13.79
C GLN A 116 10.63 2.25 14.86
N GLU A 117 10.08 2.64 16.02
CA GLU A 117 10.82 3.20 17.16
C GLU A 117 11.91 2.28 17.73
N ASN A 118 11.79 0.96 17.50
CA ASN A 118 12.75 -0.04 17.98
C ASN A 118 13.96 -0.22 17.04
N HIS A 119 14.02 0.54 15.95
CA HIS A 119 15.00 0.34 14.90
C HIS A 119 15.72 1.65 14.56
N TYR A 120 17.04 1.57 14.42
CA TYR A 120 17.81 2.61 13.77
C TYR A 120 17.80 2.39 12.26
N ARG A 121 17.81 3.47 11.49
CA ARG A 121 18.12 3.38 10.06
C ARG A 121 19.61 3.09 9.88
N ASP A 122 19.94 2.36 8.84
CA ASP A 122 21.33 2.15 8.44
C ASP A 122 22.00 3.50 8.13
N GLY A 123 23.26 3.63 8.54
CA GLY A 123 24.00 4.90 8.48
C GLY A 123 23.60 5.94 9.53
N VAL A 124 22.94 5.55 10.63
CA VAL A 124 22.73 6.44 11.79
C VAL A 124 24.07 6.97 12.31
N ALA A 125 24.13 8.26 12.60
CA ALA A 125 25.31 8.91 13.18
C ALA A 125 25.60 8.32 14.57
N LEU A 126 26.87 8.04 14.86
CA LEU A 126 27.26 7.43 16.15
C LEU A 126 26.93 8.36 17.32
N SER A 127 26.98 9.68 17.12
CA SER A 127 26.59 10.67 18.14
C SER A 127 25.15 10.45 18.63
N ILE A 128 24.22 10.12 17.72
CA ILE A 128 22.81 9.86 18.07
C ILE A 128 22.70 8.60 18.92
N VAL A 129 23.44 7.55 18.56
CA VAL A 129 23.43 6.28 19.30
C VAL A 129 24.05 6.47 20.69
N LEU A 130 25.14 7.23 20.80
CA LEU A 130 25.78 7.54 22.09
C LEU A 130 24.85 8.35 23.00
N ASP A 131 24.16 9.36 22.47
CA ASP A 131 23.14 10.13 23.21
C ASP A 131 21.99 9.24 23.72
N ASP A 132 21.54 8.31 22.88
CA ASP A 132 20.51 7.34 23.24
C ASP A 132 20.98 6.37 24.35
N VAL A 133 22.24 5.91 24.30
CA VAL A 133 22.85 5.09 25.36
C VAL A 133 22.99 5.91 26.65
N ARG A 134 23.39 7.18 26.56
CA ARG A 134 23.45 8.10 27.70
C ARG A 134 22.07 8.26 28.34
N LEU A 135 21.04 8.53 27.54
CA LEU A 135 19.66 8.63 28.00
C LEU A 135 19.17 7.33 28.66
N SER A 136 19.51 6.17 28.07
CA SER A 136 19.19 4.86 28.61
C SER A 136 19.87 4.62 29.97
N ALA A 137 21.14 5.01 30.12
CA ALA A 137 21.87 4.92 31.37
C ALA A 137 21.25 5.80 32.47
N TYR A 138 20.78 7.01 32.13
CA TYR A 138 20.02 7.86 33.07
C TYR A 138 18.69 7.23 33.49
N ARG A 139 17.95 6.62 32.54
CA ARG A 139 16.66 5.96 32.82
C ARG A 139 16.81 4.73 33.70
N THR A 140 17.86 3.95 33.49
CA THR A 140 18.14 2.72 34.25
C THR A 140 18.90 2.98 35.56
N GLY A 141 19.43 4.19 35.74
CA GLY A 141 20.22 4.56 36.92
C GLY A 141 21.59 3.90 36.96
N ASP A 142 22.16 3.53 35.80
CA ASP A 142 23.46 2.89 35.71
C ASP A 142 24.60 3.90 35.93
N LYS A 143 24.97 4.06 37.21
CA LYS A 143 26.04 4.97 37.65
C LYS A 143 27.44 4.55 37.20
N THR A 144 27.61 3.34 36.66
CA THR A 144 28.93 2.83 36.24
C THR A 144 29.28 3.25 34.82
N ILE A 145 28.27 3.41 33.95
CA ILE A 145 28.44 3.77 32.55
C ILE A 145 28.68 5.26 32.38
N LEU A 146 27.88 6.11 33.03
CA LEU A 146 27.88 7.56 32.78
C LEU A 146 29.28 8.21 32.89
N PRO A 147 30.10 7.93 33.93
CA PRO A 147 31.43 8.53 34.04
C PRO A 147 32.42 8.08 32.95
N LYS A 148 32.20 6.88 32.38
CA LYS A 148 33.03 6.33 31.29
C LYS A 148 32.55 6.78 29.92
N LEU A 149 31.24 7.01 29.77
CA LEU A 149 30.62 7.38 28.51
C LEU A 149 30.85 8.87 28.16
N GLU A 150 30.81 9.77 29.15
CA GLU A 150 30.93 11.21 28.89
C GLU A 150 32.26 11.61 28.22
N PRO A 151 33.44 11.07 28.64
CA PRO A 151 34.70 11.34 27.94
C PRO A 151 34.71 10.84 26.50
N ILE A 152 34.08 9.69 26.23
CA ILE A 152 33.99 9.10 24.89
C ILE A 152 33.12 9.98 23.99
N ILE A 153 32.00 10.48 24.50
CA ILE A 153 31.12 11.42 23.78
C ILE A 153 31.90 12.67 23.41
N HIS A 154 32.60 13.27 24.37
CA HIS A 154 33.39 14.48 24.14
C HIS A 154 34.50 14.26 23.10
N GLU A 155 35.26 13.17 23.22
CA GLU A 155 36.30 12.80 22.24
C GLU A 155 35.69 12.63 20.84
N TYR A 156 34.50 12.02 20.76
CA TYR A 156 33.83 11.80 19.49
C TYR A 156 33.38 13.10 18.83
N GLU A 157 32.75 14.00 19.60
CA GLU A 157 32.26 15.29 19.14
C GLU A 157 33.39 16.22 18.69
N GLU A 158 34.51 16.23 19.39
CA GLU A 158 35.70 16.99 18.99
C GLU A 158 36.33 16.46 17.70
N THR A 159 36.36 15.14 17.55
CA THR A 159 36.96 14.50 16.38
C THR A 159 36.04 14.59 15.15
N ASN A 160 34.73 14.45 15.35
CA ASN A 160 33.71 14.34 14.30
C ASN A 160 32.50 15.28 14.55
N PRO A 161 32.70 16.61 14.56
CA PRO A 161 31.64 17.57 14.89
C PRO A 161 30.47 17.56 13.89
N PHE A 162 30.71 17.07 12.67
CA PHE A 162 29.74 17.09 11.56
C PHE A 162 29.18 15.71 11.21
N ASP A 163 29.31 14.72 12.11
CA ASP A 163 28.88 13.34 11.84
C ASP A 163 27.37 13.20 11.58
N LYS A 164 26.57 14.09 12.17
CA LYS A 164 25.10 14.12 12.00
C LYS A 164 24.67 14.60 10.61
N LEU A 165 25.56 15.26 9.85
CA LEU A 165 25.25 15.86 8.56
C LEU A 165 25.32 14.82 7.43
N GLN A 166 24.57 15.07 6.35
CA GLN A 166 24.65 14.28 5.13
C GLN A 166 26.05 14.43 4.49
N THR A 167 26.53 13.40 3.78
CA THR A 167 27.90 13.37 3.21
C THR A 167 28.26 14.66 2.46
N GLY A 168 27.40 15.15 1.58
CA GLY A 168 27.67 16.39 0.83
C GLY A 168 27.66 17.66 1.69
N GLN A 169 26.84 17.71 2.74
CA GLN A 169 26.83 18.83 3.69
C GLN A 169 28.10 18.79 4.56
N LYS A 170 28.44 17.62 5.10
CA LYS A 170 29.65 17.36 5.88
C LYS A 170 30.90 17.84 5.17
N ASP A 171 31.02 17.58 3.87
CA ASP A 171 32.16 18.04 3.07
C ASP A 171 32.32 19.56 3.08
N TYR A 172 31.23 20.34 3.06
CA TYR A 172 31.32 21.80 3.14
C TYR A 172 31.87 22.28 4.49
N PHE A 173 31.39 21.68 5.59
CA PHE A 173 31.83 22.02 6.94
C PHE A 173 33.28 21.57 7.21
N GLU A 174 33.67 20.38 6.76
CA GLU A 174 35.06 19.93 6.80
C GLU A 174 35.96 20.84 5.96
N ASN A 175 35.50 21.28 4.79
CA ASN A 175 36.24 22.25 3.99
C ASN A 175 36.42 23.60 4.71
N ILE A 176 35.42 24.07 5.45
CA ILE A 176 35.55 25.28 6.28
C ILE A 176 36.61 25.06 7.35
N ARG A 177 36.56 23.94 8.07
CA ARG A 177 37.54 23.57 9.10
C ARG A 177 38.96 23.52 8.53
N ILE A 178 39.15 22.84 7.39
CA ILE A 178 40.45 22.71 6.72
C ILE A 178 40.96 24.08 6.23
N LYS A 179 40.12 24.89 5.58
CA LYS A 179 40.52 26.18 5.02
C LYS A 179 40.80 27.24 6.07
N THR A 180 40.10 27.21 7.21
CA THR A 180 40.30 28.15 8.32
C THR A 180 41.44 27.74 9.23
N GLY A 181 41.77 26.44 9.30
CA GLY A 181 42.98 25.93 9.94
C GLY A 181 43.14 26.43 11.38
N ILE A 182 44.15 27.26 11.61
CA ILE A 182 44.49 27.81 12.93
C ILE A 182 43.42 28.77 13.47
N GLU A 183 42.62 29.38 12.60
CA GLU A 183 41.55 30.30 13.01
C GLU A 183 40.24 29.59 13.35
N TYR A 184 40.12 28.29 13.02
CA TYR A 184 38.91 27.52 13.28
C TYR A 184 38.41 27.58 14.74
N PRO A 185 39.27 27.49 15.78
CA PRO A 185 38.81 27.57 17.17
C PRO A 185 38.09 28.87 17.53
N LYS A 186 38.30 29.96 16.77
CA LYS A 186 37.60 31.24 16.99
C LYS A 186 36.15 31.21 16.50
N ILE A 187 35.85 30.35 15.54
CA ILE A 187 34.53 30.25 14.89
C ILE A 187 33.87 28.87 15.11
N SER A 188 34.56 27.93 15.74
CA SER A 188 34.12 26.52 15.83
C SER A 188 32.77 26.38 16.52
N ASN A 189 32.50 27.20 17.53
CA ASN A 189 31.22 27.21 18.22
C ASN A 189 30.07 27.58 17.26
N ASP A 190 30.24 28.65 16.49
CA ASP A 190 29.22 29.12 15.53
C ASP A 190 29.02 28.13 14.39
N VAL A 191 30.11 27.53 13.91
CA VAL A 191 30.08 26.51 12.84
C VAL A 191 29.39 25.23 13.33
N ASN A 192 29.67 24.77 14.54
CA ASN A 192 29.00 23.61 15.13
C ASN A 192 27.51 23.88 15.36
N ASN A 193 27.15 25.06 15.87
CA ASN A 193 25.74 25.45 16.03
C ASN A 193 24.99 25.46 14.68
N LEU A 194 25.62 25.96 13.61
CA LEU A 194 25.05 25.94 12.27
C LEU A 194 24.86 24.50 11.76
N ALA A 195 25.80 23.61 12.04
CA ALA A 195 25.69 22.20 11.69
C ALA A 195 24.53 21.52 12.44
N ASP A 196 24.36 21.79 13.73
CA ASP A 196 23.25 21.25 14.52
C ASP A 196 21.88 21.81 14.05
N GLU A 197 21.78 23.10 13.73
CA GLU A 197 20.55 23.68 13.19
C GLU A 197 20.21 23.08 11.81
N LEU A 198 21.20 22.93 10.93
CA LEU A 198 21.02 22.28 9.63
C LEU A 198 20.56 20.82 9.77
N PHE A 199 21.13 20.09 10.74
CA PHE A 199 20.70 18.74 11.06
C PHE A 199 19.23 18.69 11.50
N GLN A 200 18.80 19.60 12.39
CA GLN A 200 17.40 19.69 12.83
C GLN A 200 16.47 20.01 11.66
N GLN A 201 16.83 20.95 10.78
CA GLN A 201 16.05 21.26 9.59
C GLN A 201 15.95 20.06 8.64
N ASN A 202 17.03 19.31 8.44
CA ASN A 202 17.00 18.08 7.63
C ASN A 202 16.06 17.03 8.21
N GLN A 203 16.00 16.88 9.54
CA GLN A 203 15.06 15.96 10.19
C GLN A 203 13.62 16.38 9.94
N LEU A 204 13.30 17.66 10.12
CA LEU A 204 11.96 18.20 9.85
C LEU A 204 11.55 18.03 8.38
N VAL A 205 12.46 18.31 7.44
CA VAL A 205 12.20 18.08 6.01
C VAL A 205 11.95 16.61 5.73
N THR A 206 12.71 15.71 6.36
CA THR A 206 12.52 14.26 6.20
C THR A 206 11.18 13.81 6.75
N GLU A 207 10.75 14.36 7.88
CA GLU A 207 9.43 14.12 8.48
C GLU A 207 8.30 14.59 7.54
N TYR A 208 8.38 15.83 7.03
CA TYR A 208 7.39 16.35 6.07
C TYR A 208 7.35 15.56 4.75
N LEU A 209 8.51 15.13 4.24
CA LEU A 209 8.58 14.28 3.05
C LEU A 209 7.96 12.91 3.30
N SER A 210 8.17 12.34 4.50
CA SER A 210 7.55 11.07 4.90
C SER A 210 6.02 11.19 4.94
N ASP A 211 5.50 12.25 5.55
CA ASP A 211 4.06 12.52 5.60
C ASP A 211 3.45 12.75 4.21
N SER A 212 4.20 13.45 3.34
CA SER A 212 3.81 13.67 1.95
C SER A 212 3.74 12.36 1.16
N LYS A 213 4.74 11.48 1.32
CA LYS A 213 4.73 10.14 0.71
C LYS A 213 3.52 9.34 1.21
N MET A 214 3.24 9.34 2.51
CA MET A 214 2.08 8.63 3.08
C MET A 214 0.76 9.14 2.50
N SER A 215 0.59 10.46 2.42
CA SER A 215 -0.61 11.10 1.86
C SER A 215 -0.81 10.76 0.38
N PHE A 216 0.26 10.80 -0.42
CA PHE A 216 0.24 10.35 -1.82
C PHE A 216 -0.27 8.91 -1.93
N TRP A 217 0.28 8.03 -1.10
CA TRP A 217 -0.04 6.62 -1.10
C TRP A 217 -1.45 6.28 -0.62
N ILE A 218 -1.99 7.04 0.34
CA ILE A 218 -3.42 6.98 0.72
C ILE A 218 -4.30 7.33 -0.48
N SER A 219 -3.93 8.37 -1.26
CA SER A 219 -4.70 8.78 -2.43
C SER A 219 -4.72 7.73 -3.54
N VAL A 220 -3.57 7.10 -3.82
CA VAL A 220 -3.46 5.98 -4.79
C VAL A 220 -4.33 4.80 -4.34
N THR A 221 -4.32 4.48 -3.05
CA THR A 221 -5.13 3.41 -2.48
C THR A 221 -6.63 3.72 -2.59
N ALA A 222 -7.03 4.95 -2.29
CA ALA A 222 -8.42 5.39 -2.41
C ALA A 222 -8.94 5.31 -3.86
N LEU A 223 -8.11 5.70 -4.83
CA LEU A 223 -8.43 5.58 -6.26
C LEU A 223 -8.65 4.12 -6.66
N PHE A 224 -7.75 3.22 -6.23
CA PHE A 224 -7.87 1.79 -6.52
C PHE A 224 -9.13 1.18 -5.87
N LEU A 225 -9.41 1.57 -4.63
CA LEU A 225 -10.61 1.13 -3.91
C LEU A 225 -11.89 1.61 -4.60
N SER A 226 -11.91 2.87 -5.07
CA SER A 226 -13.02 3.44 -5.84
C SER A 226 -13.25 2.66 -7.14
N LEU A 227 -12.19 2.30 -7.85
CA LEU A 227 -12.27 1.53 -9.09
C LEU A 227 -12.78 0.10 -8.83
N LEU A 228 -12.35 -0.54 -7.75
CA LEU A 228 -12.87 -1.85 -7.33
C LEU A 228 -14.34 -1.80 -6.94
N ILE A 229 -14.75 -0.81 -6.14
CA ILE A 229 -16.15 -0.63 -5.71
C ILE A 229 -17.02 -0.32 -6.92
N GLY A 230 -16.59 0.58 -7.80
CA GLY A 230 -17.30 0.91 -9.04
C GLY A 230 -17.44 -0.30 -9.97
N GLY A 231 -16.36 -1.06 -10.16
CA GLY A 231 -16.38 -2.30 -10.94
C GLY A 231 -17.31 -3.36 -10.33
N TYR A 232 -17.27 -3.53 -9.00
CA TYR A 232 -18.17 -4.44 -8.29
C TYR A 232 -19.63 -3.99 -8.41
N GLN A 233 -19.92 -2.70 -8.29
CA GLN A 233 -21.27 -2.16 -8.43
C GLN A 233 -21.81 -2.39 -9.83
N ILE A 234 -21.01 -2.18 -10.87
CA ILE A 234 -21.39 -2.45 -12.27
C ILE A 234 -21.66 -3.95 -12.48
N PHE A 235 -20.79 -4.83 -11.99
CA PHE A 235 -20.95 -6.28 -12.13
C PHE A 235 -22.16 -6.83 -11.37
N SER A 236 -22.40 -6.33 -10.15
CA SER A 236 -23.46 -6.84 -9.27
C SER A 236 -24.86 -6.29 -9.58
N SER A 237 -24.96 -5.10 -10.18
CA SER A 237 -26.23 -4.42 -10.44
C SER A 237 -26.92 -4.83 -11.75
N ARG A 238 -26.20 -5.38 -12.74
CA ARG A 238 -26.79 -5.78 -14.05
C ARG A 238 -26.23 -7.10 -14.61
N PRO A 239 -26.49 -8.26 -13.98
CA PRO A 239 -26.05 -9.55 -14.49
C PRO A 239 -26.63 -9.89 -15.88
N GLU A 240 -27.81 -9.36 -16.23
CA GLU A 240 -28.45 -9.60 -17.53
C GLU A 240 -27.82 -8.80 -18.67
N ALA A 241 -27.36 -7.57 -18.42
CA ALA A 241 -26.69 -6.76 -19.44
C ALA A 241 -25.28 -7.31 -19.75
N MET A 242 -24.53 -7.71 -18.72
CA MET A 242 -23.25 -8.39 -18.89
C MET A 242 -23.38 -9.72 -19.63
N ARG A 243 -24.44 -10.52 -19.34
CA ARG A 243 -24.72 -11.74 -20.09
C ARG A 243 -24.98 -11.49 -21.57
N ARG A 244 -25.72 -10.43 -21.92
CA ARG A 244 -25.97 -10.06 -23.33
C ARG A 244 -24.69 -9.64 -24.05
N ILE A 245 -23.80 -8.92 -23.37
CA ILE A 245 -22.51 -8.49 -23.94
C ILE A 245 -21.57 -9.69 -24.11
N LEU A 246 -21.45 -10.56 -23.10
CA LEU A 246 -20.64 -11.78 -23.18
C LEU A 246 -21.16 -12.78 -24.21
N LEU A 247 -22.48 -12.96 -24.29
CA LEU A 247 -23.10 -13.79 -25.33
C LEU A 247 -22.92 -13.17 -26.71
N GLY A 248 -23.06 -11.84 -26.85
CA GLY A 248 -22.81 -11.14 -28.11
C GLY A 248 -21.36 -11.29 -28.61
N ILE A 249 -20.38 -11.25 -27.72
CA ILE A 249 -18.96 -11.47 -28.07
C ILE A 249 -18.67 -12.95 -28.39
N LEU A 250 -19.34 -13.90 -27.72
CA LEU A 250 -19.20 -15.33 -28.05
C LEU A 250 -19.90 -15.70 -29.36
N ASP A 251 -21.04 -15.09 -29.68
CA ASP A 251 -21.76 -15.32 -30.94
C ASP A 251 -20.99 -14.75 -32.13
N ASP A 252 -20.39 -13.57 -31.98
CA ASP A 252 -19.52 -12.97 -33.01
C ASP A 252 -18.29 -13.85 -33.33
N ASN A 253 -17.82 -14.64 -32.37
CA ASN A 253 -16.72 -15.59 -32.57
C ASN A 253 -17.15 -16.93 -33.19
N ASN A 254 -18.44 -17.29 -33.13
CA ASN A 254 -18.99 -18.50 -33.75
C ASN A 254 -19.62 -18.25 -35.14
N GLY A 255 -19.80 -16.98 -35.53
CA GLY A 255 -20.45 -16.57 -36.79
C GLY A 255 -19.55 -16.48 -38.03
N GLN A 256 -18.24 -16.67 -37.93
CA GLN A 256 -17.36 -16.65 -39.12
C GLN A 256 -17.27 -18.02 -39.79
N LYS A 257 -18.39 -18.51 -40.33
CA LYS A 257 -18.43 -19.51 -41.40
C LYS A 257 -19.82 -19.53 -42.05
N GLN A 258 -20.06 -18.63 -42.99
CA GLN A 258 -20.50 -18.95 -44.37
C GLN A 258 -20.95 -17.69 -45.14
N GLU A 259 -20.14 -17.38 -46.15
CA GLU A 259 -20.47 -16.92 -47.51
C GLU A 259 -21.50 -15.80 -47.74
N HIS A 260 -20.97 -14.68 -48.25
CA HIS A 260 -21.65 -13.74 -49.14
C HIS A 260 -22.34 -14.46 -50.33
N PRO A 261 -23.38 -13.83 -50.91
CA PRO A 261 -23.17 -13.35 -52.27
C PRO A 261 -23.60 -11.89 -52.50
N ASN A 262 -22.67 -11.15 -53.12
CA ASN A 262 -22.83 -10.09 -54.10
C ASN A 262 -24.15 -9.28 -54.17
N LYS A 263 -24.03 -7.98 -53.89
CA LYS A 263 -24.53 -6.95 -54.82
C LYS A 263 -23.50 -5.83 -54.96
N SER A 264 -23.15 -5.60 -56.22
CA SER A 264 -22.13 -4.72 -56.75
C SER A 264 -22.29 -3.24 -56.37
N ASN A 265 -21.14 -2.63 -56.06
CA ASN A 265 -20.87 -1.20 -56.06
C ASN A 265 -21.17 -0.51 -57.40
N LEU A 266 -21.66 0.72 -57.32
CA LEU A 266 -21.19 1.96 -57.97
C LEU A 266 -22.33 3.00 -57.83
N LYS A 267 -22.15 4.29 -57.59
CA LYS A 267 -21.09 5.17 -57.06
C LYS A 267 -21.77 6.55 -56.95
N ASP A 268 -21.42 7.29 -55.92
CA ASP A 268 -21.41 8.77 -55.79
C ASP A 268 -22.12 9.62 -56.86
N THR A 269 -23.00 10.50 -56.40
CA THR A 269 -22.84 11.95 -56.66
C THR A 269 -23.74 12.76 -55.72
N SER A 270 -23.13 13.45 -54.75
CA SER A 270 -23.69 14.67 -54.19
C SER A 270 -23.13 15.88 -54.95
N GLU A 271 -24.04 16.80 -55.28
CA GLU A 271 -23.85 18.24 -55.43
C GLU A 271 -22.95 18.78 -56.57
N ALA A 272 -23.60 19.35 -57.58
CA ALA A 272 -23.28 20.67 -58.15
C ALA A 272 -24.56 21.23 -58.82
N GLY A 273 -24.96 22.45 -58.46
CA GLY A 273 -26.28 23.00 -58.77
C GLY A 273 -26.43 23.74 -60.11
N VAL A 274 -27.42 24.65 -60.08
CA VAL A 274 -27.71 25.77 -61.00
C VAL A 274 -28.85 25.55 -62.02
N SER A 275 -29.85 26.45 -61.89
CA SER A 275 -30.88 26.93 -62.85
C SER A 275 -32.15 26.11 -63.11
N ALA A 276 -33.29 26.59 -62.59
CA ALA A 276 -34.17 27.54 -63.30
C ALA A 276 -35.03 28.30 -62.28
#